data_AF-A0A537V5I7-F1
#
_entry.id   AF-A0A537V5I7-F1
#
_cell.length_a   1.000
_cell.length_b   1.000
_cell.length_c   1.000
_cell.angle_alpha   90.00
_cell.angle_beta   90.00
_cell.angle_gamma   90.00
#
_symmetry.space_group_name_H-M   'P 1'
#
loop_
_entity.id
_entity.type
_entity.pdbx_description
1 polymer ?
#
loop_
_entity_poly.entity_id
_entity_poly.type
_entity_poly.pdbx_seq_one_letter_code
_entity_poly.pdbx_strand_id
1 'polypeptide(L)'
;MGRFDEARRLAAAHEEVTRDLTMHHRLHGVACLLIVESAAGCWERIRDLRTAAERAVAANVATPCFYNPWSLLACALAEELLECPHEARRLEQDAEALGMEGYDFLLDPVRIHLALARGDLDDVERRIPKESPPFTTRDVDILVARMDALAALRRRDQLEAEAPALLNPGTYLEPFALRALGIVRPDPELIEKAQQRFREMGLKWHAAETEALAESAY
;
A
#
# COMPACT_ATOMS: atom_id res chain seq x y z
N MET A 1 16.78 -8.40 7.04
CA MET A 1 15.49 -8.36 6.31
C MET A 1 15.27 -6.92 5.85
N GLY A 2 14.25 -6.64 5.01
CA GLY A 2 13.97 -5.26 4.58
C GLY A 2 15.08 -4.64 3.73
N ARG A 3 15.44 -5.26 2.61
CA ARG A 3 16.47 -4.77 1.66
C ARG A 3 16.00 -3.55 0.84
N PHE A 4 15.37 -2.57 1.47
CA PHE A 4 14.75 -1.43 0.80
C PHE A 4 15.77 -0.53 0.11
N ASP A 5 16.98 -0.39 0.64
CA ASP A 5 18.04 0.37 -0.02
C ASP A 5 18.47 -0.28 -1.35
N GLU A 6 18.54 -1.61 -1.37
CA GLU A 6 18.80 -2.36 -2.60
C GLU A 6 17.60 -2.28 -3.55
N ALA A 7 16.37 -2.40 -3.04
CA ALA A 7 15.16 -2.26 -3.85
C ALA A 7 15.10 -0.88 -4.53
N ARG A 8 15.44 0.19 -3.79
CA ARG A 8 15.55 1.55 -4.33
C ARG A 8 16.62 1.65 -5.41
N ARG A 9 17.80 1.06 -5.19
CA ARG A 9 18.88 1.03 -6.18
C ARG A 9 18.44 0.33 -7.47
N LEU A 10 17.75 -0.80 -7.35
CA LEU A 10 17.25 -1.55 -8.51
C LEU A 10 16.10 -0.83 -9.22
N ALA A 11 15.18 -0.20 -8.48
CA ALA A 11 14.11 0.60 -9.07
C ALA A 11 14.64 1.83 -9.80
N ALA A 12 15.65 2.51 -9.25
CA ALA A 12 16.34 3.62 -9.93
C ALA A 12 17.05 3.16 -11.20
N ALA A 13 17.76 2.03 -11.16
CA ALA A 13 18.39 1.46 -12.35
C ALA A 13 17.35 1.06 -13.42
N HIS A 14 16.19 0.54 -13.00
CA HIS A 14 15.10 0.22 -13.91
C HIS A 14 14.52 1.48 -14.56
N GLU A 15 14.25 2.53 -13.79
CA GLU A 15 13.76 3.80 -14.32
C GLU A 15 14.77 4.42 -15.30
N GLU A 16 16.07 4.38 -14.98
CA GLU A 16 17.13 4.88 -15.87
C GLU A 16 17.12 4.15 -17.23
N VAL A 17 17.07 2.81 -17.22
CA VAL A 17 17.05 2.02 -18.46
C VAL A 17 15.77 2.24 -19.27
N THR A 18 14.63 2.42 -18.60
CA THR A 18 13.33 2.57 -19.28
C THR A 18 13.06 3.98 -19.80
N ARG A 19 13.84 4.99 -19.36
CA ARG A 19 13.65 6.40 -19.71
C ARG A 19 13.71 6.66 -21.22
N ASP A 20 14.52 5.92 -21.95
CA ASP A 20 14.68 6.08 -23.40
C ASP A 20 13.80 5.12 -24.22
N LEU A 21 12.97 4.31 -23.56
CA LEU A 21 12.03 3.38 -24.19
C LEU A 21 10.66 4.02 -24.44
N THR A 22 9.67 3.21 -24.82
CA THR A 22 8.29 3.68 -25.10
C THR A 22 7.63 4.30 -23.86
N MET A 23 6.58 5.10 -24.07
CA MET A 23 5.83 5.73 -22.95
C MET A 23 5.33 4.71 -21.92
N HIS A 24 4.96 3.53 -22.38
CA HIS A 24 4.55 2.43 -21.51
C HIS A 24 5.68 1.94 -20.60
N HIS A 25 6.89 1.74 -21.14
CA HIS A 25 8.05 1.35 -20.34
C HIS A 25 8.45 2.45 -19.35
N ARG A 26 8.38 3.72 -19.75
CA ARG A 26 8.66 4.86 -18.86
C ARG A 26 7.70 4.91 -17.68
N LEU A 27 6.41 4.67 -17.91
CA LEU A 27 5.42 4.55 -16.83
C LEU A 27 5.81 3.45 -15.84
N HIS A 28 6.19 2.27 -16.34
CA HIS A 28 6.63 1.17 -15.47
C HIS A 28 7.88 1.54 -14.66
N GLY A 29 8.83 2.27 -15.26
CA GLY A 29 9.99 2.81 -14.54
C GLY A 29 9.60 3.67 -13.34
N VAL A 30 8.69 4.63 -13.55
CA VAL A 30 8.19 5.48 -12.45
C VAL A 30 7.36 4.67 -11.44
N ALA A 31 6.52 3.75 -11.89
CA ALA A 31 5.72 2.90 -11.01
C ALA A 31 6.60 2.03 -10.10
N CYS A 32 7.73 1.50 -10.59
CA CYS A 32 8.68 0.75 -9.77
C CYS A 32 9.26 1.59 -8.63
N LEU A 33 9.54 2.88 -8.86
CA LEU A 33 9.97 3.79 -7.78
C LEU A 33 8.86 3.95 -6.73
N LEU A 34 7.63 4.19 -7.17
CA LEU A 34 6.47 4.36 -6.30
C LEU A 34 6.18 3.10 -5.46
N ILE A 35 6.26 1.90 -6.05
CA ILE A 35 6.03 0.63 -5.34
C ILE A 35 6.98 0.49 -4.16
N VAL A 36 8.28 0.75 -4.37
CA VAL A 36 9.28 0.59 -3.33
C VAL A 36 9.04 1.57 -2.18
N GLU A 37 8.75 2.83 -2.49
CA GLU A 37 8.51 3.83 -1.44
C GLU A 37 7.17 3.64 -0.74
N SER A 38 6.12 3.17 -1.44
CA SER A 38 4.82 2.83 -0.86
C SER A 38 4.94 1.67 0.12
N ALA A 39 5.60 0.57 -0.29
CA ALA A 39 5.88 -0.56 0.58
C ALA A 39 6.73 -0.17 1.80
N ALA A 40 7.60 0.83 1.65
CA ALA A 40 8.44 1.35 2.73
C ALA A 40 7.72 2.32 3.69
N GLY A 41 6.55 2.85 3.30
CA GLY A 41 5.89 3.96 3.99
C GLY A 41 6.65 5.28 3.90
N CYS A 42 7.34 5.53 2.78
CA CYS A 42 8.12 6.75 2.55
C CYS A 42 7.32 7.77 1.71
N TRP A 43 6.27 8.31 2.31
CA TRP A 43 5.27 9.14 1.63
C TRP A 43 5.84 10.44 1.06
N GLU A 44 6.79 11.08 1.75
CA GLU A 44 7.44 12.30 1.24
C GLU A 44 8.19 12.04 -0.06
N ARG A 45 8.81 10.87 -0.20
CA ARG A 45 9.48 10.46 -1.45
C ARG A 45 8.47 10.18 -2.57
N ILE A 46 7.28 9.66 -2.24
CA ILE A 46 6.20 9.53 -3.22
C ILE A 46 5.71 10.91 -3.68
N ARG A 47 5.56 11.86 -2.75
CA ARG A 47 5.23 13.26 -3.10
C ARG A 47 6.26 13.87 -4.03
N ASP A 48 7.56 13.66 -3.78
CA ASP A 48 8.65 14.14 -4.65
C ASP A 48 8.56 13.54 -6.08
N LEU A 49 8.05 12.31 -6.20
CA LEU A 49 7.88 11.60 -7.47
C LEU A 49 6.59 12.00 -8.22
N ARG A 50 5.65 12.69 -7.59
CA ARG A 50 4.30 12.99 -8.15
C ARG A 50 4.36 13.60 -9.55
N THR A 51 5.15 14.65 -9.74
CA THR A 51 5.28 15.33 -11.05
C THR A 51 5.82 14.39 -12.14
N ALA A 52 6.65 13.41 -11.78
CA ALA A 52 7.10 12.39 -12.73
C ALA A 52 5.98 11.39 -13.03
N ALA A 53 5.23 10.96 -12.01
CA ALA A 53 4.09 10.06 -12.15
C ALA A 53 3.01 10.65 -13.07
N GLU A 54 2.54 11.87 -12.81
CA GLU A 54 1.50 12.54 -13.60
C GLU A 54 1.91 12.68 -15.08
N ARG A 55 3.17 13.05 -15.34
CA ARG A 55 3.70 13.15 -16.71
C ARG A 55 3.76 11.78 -17.40
N ALA A 56 4.19 10.74 -16.69
CA ALA A 56 4.27 9.40 -17.24
C ALA A 56 2.88 8.82 -17.56
N VAL A 57 1.91 9.03 -16.67
CA VAL A 57 0.51 8.63 -16.87
C VAL A 57 -0.11 9.38 -18.05
N ALA A 58 0.04 10.70 -18.11
CA ALA A 58 -0.46 11.50 -19.23
C ALA A 58 0.13 11.06 -20.58
N ALA A 59 1.43 10.72 -20.61
CA ALA A 59 2.10 10.21 -21.81
C ALA A 59 1.66 8.79 -22.20
N ASN A 60 1.19 7.99 -21.25
CA ASN A 60 0.77 6.60 -21.46
C ASN A 60 -0.77 6.41 -21.52
N VAL A 61 -1.56 7.49 -21.47
CA VAL A 61 -3.03 7.41 -21.40
C VAL A 61 -3.68 6.60 -22.54
N ALA A 62 -3.05 6.58 -23.72
CA ALA A 62 -3.53 5.81 -24.87
C ALA A 62 -3.30 4.28 -24.76
N THR A 63 -2.52 3.83 -23.77
CA THR A 63 -2.22 2.41 -23.53
C THR A 63 -2.89 1.96 -22.22
N PRO A 64 -3.88 1.04 -22.29
CA PRO A 64 -4.51 0.48 -21.09
C PRO A 64 -3.47 -0.22 -20.20
N CYS A 65 -3.22 0.34 -19.03
CA CYS A 65 -2.23 -0.17 -18.08
C CYS A 65 -2.69 0.15 -16.66
N PHE A 66 -2.70 -0.85 -15.78
CA PHE A 66 -3.13 -0.67 -14.39
C PHE A 66 -2.25 0.32 -13.63
N TYR A 67 -0.98 0.48 -14.02
CA TYR A 67 -0.10 1.48 -13.43
C TYR A 67 -0.53 2.92 -13.73
N ASN A 68 -1.36 3.17 -14.75
CA ASN A 68 -1.89 4.51 -15.00
C ASN A 68 -2.68 5.02 -13.76
N PRO A 69 -3.80 4.39 -13.36
CA PRO A 69 -4.53 4.83 -12.17
C PRO A 69 -3.78 4.50 -10.88
N TRP A 70 -3.09 3.35 -10.79
CA TRP A 70 -2.41 2.97 -9.55
C TRP A 70 -1.34 3.99 -9.12
N SER A 71 -0.55 4.53 -10.07
CA SER A 71 0.47 5.54 -9.74
C SER A 71 -0.16 6.84 -9.22
N LEU A 72 -1.29 7.27 -9.78
CA LEU A 72 -2.02 8.44 -9.29
C LEU A 72 -2.63 8.19 -7.91
N LEU A 73 -3.21 7.00 -7.67
CA LEU A 73 -3.76 6.62 -6.37
C LEU A 73 -2.68 6.48 -5.28
N ALA A 74 -1.49 5.97 -5.63
CA ALA A 74 -0.35 5.92 -4.71
C ALA A 74 0.10 7.34 -4.32
N CYS A 75 0.15 8.28 -5.27
CA CYS A 75 0.38 9.69 -4.97
C CYS A 75 -0.76 10.29 -4.14
N ALA A 76 -2.02 9.96 -4.41
CA ALA A 76 -3.16 10.41 -3.62
C ALA A 76 -3.06 9.95 -2.15
N LEU A 77 -2.69 8.68 -1.93
CA LEU A 77 -2.49 8.14 -0.58
C LEU A 77 -1.38 8.89 0.16
N ALA A 78 -0.25 9.16 -0.51
CA ALA A 78 0.83 9.93 0.08
C ALA A 78 0.38 11.35 0.45
N GLU A 79 -0.38 12.03 -0.42
CA GLU A 79 -0.90 13.37 -0.12
C GLU A 79 -1.93 13.35 1.03
N GLU A 80 -2.77 12.32 1.13
CA GLU A 80 -3.72 12.15 2.23
C GLU A 80 -2.99 11.96 3.58
N LEU A 81 -2.01 11.04 3.64
CA LEU A 81 -1.22 10.76 4.84
C LEU A 81 -0.31 11.91 5.27
N LEU A 82 0.00 12.81 4.33
CA LEU A 82 0.76 14.03 4.58
C LEU A 82 -0.17 15.27 4.66
N GLU A 83 -1.43 15.04 5.04
CA GLU A 83 -2.45 16.04 5.40
C GLU A 83 -2.75 17.08 4.30
N CYS A 84 -2.70 16.65 3.03
CA CYS A 84 -3.00 17.45 1.85
C CYS A 84 -4.25 16.92 1.09
N PRO A 85 -5.44 16.89 1.73
CA PRO A 85 -6.61 16.16 1.22
C PRO A 85 -7.22 16.75 -0.07
N HIS A 86 -7.01 18.04 -0.34
CA HIS A 86 -7.43 18.64 -1.61
C HIS A 86 -6.68 18.01 -2.79
N GLU A 87 -5.36 17.85 -2.64
CA GLU A 87 -4.51 17.28 -3.68
C GLU A 87 -4.75 15.77 -3.82
N ALA A 88 -4.94 15.07 -2.70
CA ALA A 88 -5.32 13.66 -2.71
C ALA A 88 -6.61 13.43 -3.54
N ARG A 89 -7.65 14.23 -3.30
CA ARG A 89 -8.92 14.15 -4.06
C ARG A 89 -8.75 14.47 -5.54
N ARG A 90 -7.90 15.44 -5.91
CA ARG A 90 -7.63 15.75 -7.32
C ARG A 90 -7.00 14.54 -8.02
N LEU A 91 -5.96 13.96 -7.41
CA LEU A 91 -5.26 12.79 -7.96
C LEU A 91 -6.17 11.56 -8.06
N GLU A 92 -7.06 11.36 -7.09
CA GLU A 92 -8.06 10.29 -7.10
C GLU A 92 -9.08 10.48 -8.24
N GLN A 93 -9.55 11.70 -8.46
CA GLN A 93 -10.44 12.03 -9.60
C GLN A 93 -9.74 11.81 -10.95
N ASP A 94 -8.48 12.24 -11.06
CA ASP A 94 -7.66 12.03 -12.25
C ASP A 94 -7.44 10.52 -12.52
N ALA A 95 -7.27 9.71 -11.46
CA ALA A 95 -7.15 8.26 -11.56
C ALA A 95 -8.45 7.60 -12.04
N GLU A 96 -9.60 8.01 -11.49
CA GLU A 96 -10.92 7.48 -11.86
C GLU A 96 -11.29 7.83 -13.31
N ALA A 97 -10.93 9.04 -13.76
CA ALA A 97 -11.17 9.49 -15.14
C ALA A 97 -10.47 8.63 -16.21
N LEU A 98 -9.50 7.80 -15.83
CA LEU A 98 -8.83 6.86 -16.74
C LEU A 98 -9.70 5.65 -17.13
N GLY A 99 -10.83 5.41 -16.43
CA GLY A 99 -11.85 4.44 -16.85
C GLY A 99 -11.36 2.98 -16.90
N MET A 100 -10.54 2.58 -15.93
CA MET A 100 -9.93 1.23 -15.87
C MET A 100 -10.87 0.19 -15.22
N GLU A 101 -12.08 0.04 -15.79
CA GLU A 101 -13.08 -0.93 -15.32
C GLU A 101 -12.53 -2.38 -15.31
N GLY A 102 -12.87 -3.15 -14.28
CA GLY A 102 -12.45 -4.55 -14.13
C GLY A 102 -11.06 -4.75 -13.51
N TYR A 103 -10.34 -3.67 -13.19
CA TYR A 103 -9.06 -3.73 -12.48
C TYR A 103 -9.22 -3.53 -10.96
N ASP A 104 -10.44 -3.51 -10.43
CA ASP A 104 -10.73 -3.21 -9.03
C ASP A 104 -9.95 -4.12 -8.08
N PHE A 105 -9.85 -5.42 -8.37
CA PHE A 105 -9.06 -6.35 -7.55
C PHE A 105 -7.59 -5.92 -7.35
N LEU A 106 -6.99 -5.23 -8.34
CA LEU A 106 -5.61 -4.71 -8.27
C LEU A 106 -5.53 -3.28 -7.73
N LEU A 107 -6.61 -2.50 -7.84
CA LEU A 107 -6.65 -1.09 -7.40
C LEU A 107 -7.23 -0.92 -5.99
N ASP A 108 -8.06 -1.85 -5.54
CA ASP A 108 -8.70 -1.79 -4.24
C ASP A 108 -7.72 -1.80 -3.06
N PRO A 109 -6.53 -2.46 -3.10
CA PRO A 109 -5.58 -2.33 -2.01
C PRO A 109 -5.19 -0.87 -1.70
N VAL A 110 -4.88 -0.06 -2.71
CA VAL A 110 -4.53 1.36 -2.50
C VAL A 110 -5.76 2.19 -2.14
N ARG A 111 -6.93 1.88 -2.68
CA ARG A 111 -8.21 2.56 -2.33
C ARG A 111 -8.65 2.24 -0.89
N ILE A 112 -8.41 1.01 -0.42
CA ILE A 112 -8.63 0.60 0.98
C ILE A 112 -7.72 1.41 1.90
N HIS A 113 -6.43 1.52 1.59
CA HIS A 113 -5.52 2.35 2.41
C HIS A 113 -5.91 3.83 2.42
N LEU A 114 -6.39 4.37 1.29
CA LEU A 114 -6.96 5.73 1.22
C LEU A 114 -8.18 5.89 2.15
N ALA A 115 -9.11 4.93 2.11
CA ALA A 115 -10.28 4.94 2.98
C ALA A 115 -9.90 4.81 4.46
N LEU A 116 -8.92 3.96 4.78
CA LEU A 116 -8.38 3.81 6.14
C LEU A 116 -7.74 5.11 6.64
N ALA A 117 -6.93 5.78 5.81
CA ALA A 117 -6.31 7.07 6.14
C ALA A 117 -7.36 8.16 6.44
N ARG A 118 -8.54 8.07 5.82
CA ARG A 118 -9.68 8.97 6.04
C ARG A 118 -10.62 8.54 7.18
N GLY A 119 -10.41 7.35 7.74
CA GLY A 119 -11.34 6.73 8.69
C GLY A 119 -12.71 6.34 8.11
N ASP A 120 -12.82 6.21 6.78
CA ASP A 120 -14.07 5.85 6.08
C ASP A 120 -14.26 4.32 6.08
N LEU A 121 -14.69 3.78 7.23
CA LEU A 121 -14.92 2.34 7.39
C LEU A 121 -16.02 1.80 6.48
N ASP A 122 -16.99 2.63 6.08
CA ASP A 122 -18.03 2.22 5.15
C ASP A 122 -17.45 1.96 3.75
N ASP A 123 -16.47 2.77 3.31
CA ASP A 123 -15.76 2.52 2.05
C ASP A 123 -14.83 1.31 2.13
N VAL A 124 -14.15 1.11 3.27
CA VAL A 124 -13.36 -0.11 3.52
C VAL A 124 -14.23 -1.36 3.43
N GLU A 125 -15.41 -1.36 4.07
CA GLU A 125 -16.37 -2.47 4.05
C GLU A 125 -16.89 -2.77 2.62
N ARG A 126 -17.12 -1.74 1.81
CA ARG A 126 -17.56 -1.92 0.40
C ARG A 126 -16.48 -2.55 -0.47
N ARG A 127 -15.20 -2.24 -0.23
CA ARG A 127 -14.07 -2.66 -1.09
C ARG A 127 -13.47 -3.99 -0.70
N ILE A 128 -13.46 -4.33 0.59
CA ILE A 128 -12.82 -5.55 1.03
C ILE A 128 -13.53 -6.78 0.42
N PRO A 129 -12.80 -7.66 -0.30
CA PRO A 129 -13.42 -8.88 -0.82
C PRO A 129 -13.98 -9.74 0.30
N LYS A 130 -15.21 -10.24 0.11
CA LYS A 130 -15.89 -11.13 1.07
C LYS A 130 -15.12 -12.43 1.30
N GLU A 131 -14.54 -12.95 0.23
CA GLU A 131 -13.75 -14.17 0.25
C GLU A 131 -12.28 -13.85 0.52
N SER A 132 -11.59 -14.76 1.20
CA SER A 132 -10.15 -14.69 1.36
C SER A 132 -9.47 -14.81 -0.01
N PRO A 133 -8.41 -14.02 -0.29
CA PRO A 133 -7.59 -14.23 -1.47
C PRO A 133 -7.08 -15.67 -1.52
N PRO A 134 -6.91 -16.25 -2.72
CA PRO A 134 -6.34 -17.59 -2.85
C PRO A 134 -5.00 -17.69 -2.11
N PHE A 135 -4.71 -18.84 -1.50
CA PHE A 135 -3.43 -19.08 -0.81
C PHE A 135 -2.21 -18.94 -1.72
N THR A 136 -2.41 -18.98 -3.05
CA THR A 136 -1.39 -18.77 -4.07
C THR A 136 -1.10 -17.29 -4.35
N THR A 137 -1.88 -16.36 -3.79
CA THR A 137 -1.70 -14.91 -3.96
C THR A 137 -0.30 -14.53 -3.52
N ARG A 138 0.48 -13.99 -4.45
CA ARG A 138 1.84 -13.49 -4.20
C ARG A 138 1.90 -11.98 -4.09
N ASP A 139 0.81 -11.30 -4.42
CA ASP A 139 0.73 -9.85 -4.32
C ASP A 139 0.63 -9.44 -2.85
N VAL A 140 1.68 -8.81 -2.36
CA VAL A 140 1.80 -8.44 -0.96
C VAL A 140 0.89 -7.28 -0.61
N ASP A 141 0.57 -6.39 -1.56
CA ASP A 141 -0.26 -5.21 -1.30
C ASP A 141 -1.70 -5.63 -1.01
N ILE A 142 -2.20 -6.64 -1.76
CA ILE A 142 -3.52 -7.24 -1.50
C ILE A 142 -3.59 -7.83 -0.09
N LEU A 143 -2.55 -8.55 0.33
CA LEU A 143 -2.52 -9.20 1.63
C LEU A 143 -2.37 -8.17 2.77
N VAL A 144 -1.55 -7.14 2.60
CA VAL A 144 -1.42 -6.04 3.56
C VAL A 144 -2.74 -5.29 3.72
N ALA A 145 -3.34 -4.82 2.62
CA ALA A 145 -4.61 -4.10 2.65
C ALA A 145 -5.72 -4.94 3.29
N ARG A 146 -5.72 -6.26 3.05
CA ARG A 146 -6.66 -7.17 3.70
C ARG A 146 -6.45 -7.25 5.21
N MET A 147 -5.21 -7.40 5.68
CA MET A 147 -4.93 -7.46 7.13
C MET A 147 -5.35 -6.15 7.82
N ASP A 148 -5.01 -5.01 7.22
CA ASP A 148 -5.34 -3.70 7.77
C ASP A 148 -6.84 -3.42 7.77
N ALA A 149 -7.55 -3.76 6.68
CA ALA A 149 -9.00 -3.62 6.60
C ALA A 149 -9.73 -4.51 7.60
N LEU A 150 -9.34 -5.79 7.72
CA LEU A 150 -9.95 -6.71 8.69
C LEU A 150 -9.72 -6.25 10.13
N ALA A 151 -8.54 -5.70 10.44
CA ALA A 151 -8.24 -5.14 11.75
C ALA A 151 -9.10 -3.91 12.05
N ALA A 152 -9.19 -2.97 11.11
CA ALA A 152 -10.00 -1.75 11.24
C ALA A 152 -11.49 -2.05 11.41
N LEU A 153 -12.02 -3.01 10.64
CA LEU A 153 -13.40 -3.49 10.73
C LEU A 153 -13.66 -4.43 11.91
N ARG A 154 -12.65 -4.70 12.75
CA ARG A 154 -12.73 -5.61 13.91
C ARG A 154 -13.25 -7.01 13.56
N ARG A 155 -12.94 -7.51 12.36
CA ARG A 155 -13.34 -8.85 11.90
C ARG A 155 -12.42 -9.94 12.45
N ARG A 156 -12.45 -10.08 13.78
CA ARG A 156 -11.57 -10.96 14.55
C ARG A 156 -11.54 -12.39 14.02
N ASP A 157 -12.69 -13.03 13.83
CA ASP A 157 -12.75 -14.44 13.42
C ASP A 157 -12.10 -14.69 12.05
N GLN A 158 -12.31 -13.77 11.10
CA GLN A 158 -11.67 -13.84 9.78
C GLN A 158 -10.16 -13.65 9.90
N LEU A 159 -9.73 -12.65 10.67
CA LEU A 159 -8.31 -12.36 10.84
C LEU A 159 -7.57 -13.51 11.54
N GLU A 160 -8.16 -14.10 12.60
CA GLU A 160 -7.57 -15.23 13.31
C GLU A 160 -7.47 -16.49 12.45
N ALA A 161 -8.37 -16.67 11.47
CA ALA A 161 -8.30 -17.77 10.51
C ALA A 161 -7.22 -17.57 9.44
N GLU A 162 -7.03 -16.33 8.98
CA GLU A 162 -6.17 -16.03 7.82
C GLU A 162 -4.72 -15.66 8.19
N ALA A 163 -4.53 -14.87 9.24
CA ALA A 163 -3.22 -14.35 9.65
C ALA A 163 -2.16 -15.44 9.92
N PRO A 164 -2.48 -16.63 10.47
CA PRO A 164 -1.47 -17.68 10.71
C PRO A 164 -0.64 -18.06 9.48
N ALA A 165 -1.22 -18.02 8.28
CA ALA A 165 -0.50 -18.32 7.03
C ALA A 165 0.57 -17.26 6.67
N LEU A 166 0.47 -16.06 7.25
CA LEU A 166 1.35 -14.92 7.00
C LEU A 166 2.39 -14.71 8.11
N LEU A 167 2.29 -15.44 9.23
CA LEU A 167 3.21 -15.37 10.37
C LEU A 167 4.51 -16.16 10.12
N ASN A 168 5.12 -15.99 8.96
CA ASN A 168 6.40 -16.60 8.64
C ASN A 168 7.56 -15.67 9.06
N PRO A 169 8.41 -16.07 10.02
CA PRO A 169 9.48 -15.23 10.54
C PRO A 169 10.36 -14.61 9.46
N GLY A 170 10.44 -13.29 9.49
CA GLY A 170 11.31 -12.51 8.65
C GLY A 170 10.86 -12.24 7.23
N THR A 171 9.61 -12.56 6.94
CA THR A 171 8.95 -12.15 5.72
C THR A 171 8.35 -10.76 5.89
N TYR A 172 8.20 -10.05 4.76
CA TYR A 172 7.61 -8.70 4.75
C TYR A 172 6.21 -8.64 5.38
N LEU A 173 5.42 -9.71 5.24
CA LEU A 173 4.03 -9.79 5.72
C LEU A 173 3.89 -10.11 7.21
N GLU A 174 4.90 -10.71 7.85
CA GLU A 174 4.87 -11.07 9.28
C GLU A 174 4.46 -9.89 10.18
N PRO A 175 5.12 -8.71 10.12
CA PRO A 175 4.77 -7.60 11.00
C PRO A 175 3.35 -7.06 10.78
N PHE A 176 2.82 -7.11 9.57
CA PHE A 176 1.45 -6.69 9.27
C PHE A 176 0.42 -7.64 9.90
N ALA A 177 0.65 -8.95 9.77
CA ALA A 177 -0.21 -9.96 10.39
C ALA A 177 -0.17 -9.90 11.93
N LEU A 178 1.02 -9.67 12.50
CA LEU A 178 1.19 -9.46 13.95
C LEU A 178 0.46 -8.20 14.43
N ARG A 179 0.61 -7.06 13.73
CA ARG A 179 -0.09 -5.81 14.04
C ARG A 179 -1.61 -6.02 14.05
N ALA A 180 -2.14 -6.60 12.98
CA ALA A 180 -3.56 -6.83 12.83
C ALA A 180 -4.11 -7.74 13.93
N LEU A 181 -3.41 -8.83 14.27
CA LEU A 181 -3.79 -9.74 15.36
C LEU A 181 -3.75 -9.04 16.72
N GLY A 182 -2.72 -8.24 16.98
CA GLY A 182 -2.59 -7.45 18.20
C GLY A 182 -3.74 -6.47 18.39
N ILE A 183 -4.18 -5.82 17.31
CA ILE A 183 -5.32 -4.90 17.32
C ILE A 183 -6.63 -5.62 17.66
N VAL A 184 -6.95 -6.77 17.05
CA VAL A 184 -8.23 -7.45 17.26
C VAL A 184 -8.28 -8.32 18.52
N ARG A 185 -7.13 -8.70 19.08
CA ARG A 185 -7.00 -9.48 20.34
C ARG A 185 -6.72 -8.65 21.58
N PRO A 186 -6.80 -7.32 21.48
CA PRO A 186 -6.07 -6.38 22.34
C PRO A 186 -4.81 -6.97 23.03
N ASP A 187 -3.85 -7.45 22.23
CA ASP A 187 -2.61 -8.07 22.73
C ASP A 187 -1.39 -7.14 22.53
N PRO A 188 -0.88 -6.50 23.60
CA PRO A 188 0.25 -5.57 23.49
C PRO A 188 1.58 -6.27 23.14
N GLU A 189 1.76 -7.55 23.45
CA GLU A 189 2.97 -8.29 23.09
C GLU A 189 3.07 -8.49 21.57
N LEU A 190 1.93 -8.74 20.92
CA LEU A 190 1.87 -8.83 19.45
C LEU A 190 2.16 -7.48 18.78
N ILE A 191 1.67 -6.38 19.35
CA ILE A 191 1.95 -5.02 18.88
C ILE A 191 3.45 -4.70 19.01
N GLU A 192 4.05 -4.95 20.19
CA GLU A 192 5.48 -4.72 20.42
C GLU A 192 6.34 -5.53 19.44
N LYS A 193 5.99 -6.80 19.23
CA LYS A 193 6.67 -7.67 18.28
C LYS A 193 6.53 -7.16 16.84
N ALA A 194 5.35 -6.71 16.42
CA ALA A 194 5.13 -6.12 15.10
C ALA A 194 6.02 -4.89 14.89
N GLN A 195 6.04 -3.96 15.85
CA GLN A 195 6.89 -2.77 15.79
C GLN A 195 8.37 -3.14 15.69
N GLN A 196 8.83 -4.10 16.51
CA GLN A 196 10.22 -4.55 16.47
C GLN A 196 10.59 -5.13 15.09
N ARG A 197 9.71 -5.94 14.49
CA ARG A 197 9.91 -6.47 13.14
C ARG A 197 9.93 -5.39 12.07
N PHE A 198 9.05 -4.39 12.13
CA PHE A 198 9.11 -3.24 11.23
C PHE A 198 10.45 -2.49 11.36
N ARG A 199 10.91 -2.23 12.59
CA ARG A 199 12.20 -1.58 12.87
C ARG A 199 13.38 -2.36 12.30
N GLU A 200 13.41 -3.68 12.49
CA GLU A 200 14.45 -4.57 11.93
C GLU A 200 14.49 -4.59 10.40
N MET A 201 13.38 -4.26 9.74
CA MET A 201 13.29 -4.10 8.29
C MET A 201 13.56 -2.68 7.80
N GLY A 202 13.81 -1.72 8.70
CA GLY A 202 13.97 -0.31 8.35
C GLY A 202 12.66 0.43 8.01
N LEU A 203 11.51 -0.17 8.31
CA LEU A 203 10.16 0.33 8.01
C LEU A 203 9.67 1.26 9.13
N LYS A 204 10.33 2.41 9.29
CA LYS A 204 10.10 3.33 10.41
C LYS A 204 8.67 3.86 10.49
N TRP A 205 8.09 4.22 9.35
CA TRP A 205 6.72 4.73 9.30
C TRP A 205 5.73 3.67 9.77
N HIS A 206 5.82 2.44 9.25
CA HIS A 206 4.94 1.34 9.69
C HIS A 206 5.07 1.03 11.18
N ALA A 207 6.28 1.14 11.76
CA ALA A 207 6.47 0.98 13.19
C ALA A 207 5.75 2.07 14.01
N ALA A 208 5.84 3.34 13.59
CA ALA A 208 5.15 4.45 14.23
C ALA A 208 3.63 4.37 14.06
N GLU A 209 3.16 4.02 12.86
CA GLU A 209 1.74 3.79 12.59
C GLU A 209 1.17 2.68 13.49
N THR A 210 1.94 1.61 13.72
CA THR A 210 1.54 0.52 14.61
C THR A 210 1.33 0.99 16.06
N GLU A 211 2.14 1.95 16.53
CA GLU A 211 2.00 2.56 17.86
C GLU A 211 0.72 3.40 17.93
N ALA A 212 0.51 4.30 16.97
CA ALA A 212 -0.68 5.16 16.91
C ALA A 212 -2.00 4.35 16.81
N LEU A 213 -2.01 3.28 16.01
CA LEU A 213 -3.17 2.39 15.88
C LEU A 213 -3.44 1.60 17.15
N ALA A 214 -2.40 1.21 17.88
CA ALA A 214 -2.55 0.55 19.18
C ALA A 214 -3.17 1.53 20.19
N GLU A 215 -2.64 2.76 20.31
CA GLU A 215 -3.20 3.78 21.20
C GLU A 215 -4.67 4.10 20.90
N SER A 216 -5.09 4.03 19.64
CA SER A 216 -6.48 4.25 19.24
C SER A 216 -7.39 3.03 19.49
N ALA A 217 -6.80 1.85 19.70
CA ALA A 217 -7.52 0.60 19.89
C ALA A 217 -7.75 0.22 21.36
N TYR A 218 -6.98 0.80 22.28
CA TYR A 218 -7.03 0.59 23.73
C TYR A 218 -7.62 1.81 24.46
#